data_AF-A0A0B1T7T5-F1
#
_entry.id   AF-A0A0B1T7T5-F1
#
_cell.length_a   1.000
_cell.length_b   1.000
_cell.length_c   1.000
_cell.angle_alpha   90.00
_cell.angle_beta   90.00
_cell.angle_gamma   90.00
#
_symmetry.space_group_name_H-M   'P 1'
#
loop_
_entity.id
_entity.type
_entity.pdbx_description
1 polymer ?
#
loop_
_entity_poly.entity_id
_entity_poly.type
_entity_poly.pdbx_seq_one_letter_code
_entity_poly.pdbx_strand_id
1 'polypeptide(L)'
;MDDYFHVLIYHGQTIAAWRKMNYHEDPQYATFKQLLEAPVSDATAILQERWPMPRYIVTEYEGSQARFLLSKVNPSLTHNNPYASVHELLSVSY
;
A
#
# COMPACT_ATOMS: atom_id res chain seq x y z
N MET A 1 1.59 6.21 -4.69
CA MET A 1 2.25 7.41 -4.13
C MET A 1 3.30 7.86 -5.10
N ASP A 2 3.40 9.16 -5.32
CA ASP A 2 4.32 9.76 -6.25
C ASP A 2 5.00 10.98 -5.60
N ASP A 3 6.32 10.92 -5.45
CA ASP A 3 7.18 11.97 -4.89
C ASP A 3 8.16 12.51 -5.96
N TYR A 4 7.74 12.51 -7.23
CA TYR A 4 8.54 12.87 -8.41
C TYR A 4 9.70 11.90 -8.71
N PHE A 5 10.59 11.65 -7.75
CA PHE A 5 11.74 10.74 -7.83
C PHE A 5 11.39 9.29 -7.47
N HIS A 6 10.25 9.06 -6.84
CA HIS A 6 9.78 7.73 -6.43
C HIS A 6 8.34 7.52 -6.85
N VAL A 7 8.07 6.40 -7.52
CA VAL A 7 6.73 5.91 -7.79
C VAL A 7 6.54 4.65 -6.95
N LEU A 8 5.70 4.74 -5.93
CA LEU A 8 5.51 3.69 -4.92
C LEU A 8 4.07 3.16 -4.94
N ILE A 9 3.93 1.85 -5.11
CA ILE A 9 2.68 1.12 -4.95
C ILE A 9 2.69 0.42 -3.59
N TYR A 10 1.64 0.63 -2.79
CA TYR A 10 1.48 0.02 -1.48
C TYR A 10 0.23 -0.84 -1.43
N HIS A 11 0.39 -2.13 -1.09
CA HIS A 11 -0.73 -3.03 -0.82
C HIS A 11 -1.02 -3.06 0.69
N GLY A 12 -2.21 -2.63 1.09
CA GLY A 12 -2.67 -2.74 2.49
C GLY A 12 -2.83 -4.20 2.94
N GLN A 13 -2.95 -4.41 4.25
CA GLN A 13 -2.95 -5.75 4.88
C GLN A 13 -3.92 -6.74 4.21
N THR A 14 -5.19 -6.34 4.02
CA THR A 14 -6.22 -7.19 3.41
C THR A 14 -5.92 -7.53 1.95
N ILE A 15 -5.51 -6.53 1.17
CA ILE A 15 -5.16 -6.71 -0.26
C ILE A 15 -3.94 -7.63 -0.38
N ALA A 16 -2.93 -7.44 0.47
CA ALA A 16 -1.75 -8.30 0.52
C ALA A 16 -2.12 -9.74 0.87
N ALA A 17 -3.02 -9.94 1.85
CA ALA A 17 -3.52 -11.27 2.21
C ALA A 17 -4.28 -11.93 1.05
N TRP A 18 -5.20 -11.22 0.39
CA TRP A 18 -5.93 -11.72 -0.78
C TRP A 18 -5.02 -12.05 -1.96
N ARG A 19 -3.97 -11.25 -2.16
CA ARG A 19 -2.95 -11.53 -3.17
C ARG A 19 -2.19 -12.81 -2.85
N LYS A 20 -1.79 -13.02 -1.58
CA LYS A 20 -1.12 -14.26 -1.12
C LYS A 20 -1.99 -15.51 -1.21
N MET A 21 -3.32 -15.35 -1.12
CA MET A 21 -4.30 -16.43 -1.33
C MET A 21 -4.63 -16.68 -2.82
N ASN A 22 -3.93 -16.02 -3.76
CA ASN A 22 -4.11 -16.18 -5.21
C ASN A 22 -5.54 -15.89 -5.72
N TYR A 23 -6.33 -15.07 -5.01
CA TYR A 23 -7.67 -14.70 -5.48
C TYR A 23 -7.67 -13.97 -6.83
N HIS A 24 -6.55 -13.34 -7.21
CA HIS A 24 -6.41 -12.68 -8.51
C HIS A 24 -6.30 -13.64 -9.70
N GLU A 25 -6.06 -14.93 -9.46
CA GLU A 25 -6.00 -15.96 -10.51
C GLU A 25 -7.38 -16.59 -10.77
N ASP A 26 -8.29 -16.51 -9.78
CA ASP A 26 -9.63 -17.04 -9.90
C ASP A 26 -10.49 -16.12 -10.80
N PRO A 27 -11.09 -16.64 -11.89
CA PRO A 27 -11.97 -15.87 -12.76
C PRO A 27 -13.16 -15.22 -12.02
N GLN A 28 -13.60 -15.80 -10.91
CA GLN A 28 -14.68 -15.24 -10.08
C GLN A 28 -14.30 -13.87 -9.49
N TYR A 29 -13.02 -13.62 -9.26
CA TYR A 29 -12.50 -12.36 -8.73
C TYR A 29 -11.71 -11.57 -9.78
N ALA A 30 -12.14 -11.60 -11.06
CA ALA A 30 -11.54 -10.81 -12.13
C ALA A 30 -11.41 -9.31 -11.80
N THR A 31 -12.36 -8.75 -11.05
CA THR A 31 -12.31 -7.36 -10.55
C THR A 31 -11.13 -7.12 -9.62
N PHE A 32 -10.74 -8.12 -8.81
CA PHE A 32 -9.58 -8.01 -7.93
C PHE A 32 -8.27 -7.98 -8.73
N LYS A 33 -8.18 -8.76 -9.82
CA LYS A 33 -7.06 -8.68 -10.75
C LYS A 33 -6.94 -7.28 -11.38
N GLN A 34 -8.06 -6.74 -11.86
CA GLN A 34 -8.09 -5.37 -12.42
C GLN A 34 -7.67 -4.31 -11.39
N LEU A 35 -8.10 -4.46 -10.13
CA LEU A 35 -7.68 -3.58 -9.03
C LEU A 35 -6.16 -3.60 -8.82
N LEU A 36 -5.50 -4.75 -8.98
CA LEU A 36 -4.05 -4.87 -8.85
C LEU A 36 -3.31 -4.32 -10.07
N GLU A 37 -3.87 -4.44 -11.28
CA GLU A 37 -3.26 -3.99 -12.53
C GLU A 37 -3.38 -2.48 -12.75
N ALA A 38 -4.48 -1.86 -12.33
CA ALA A 38 -4.72 -0.42 -12.48
C ALA A 38 -3.54 0.45 -11.99
N PRO A 39 -3.04 0.33 -10.74
CA PRO A 39 -1.93 1.16 -10.27
C PRO A 39 -0.60 0.85 -10.98
N VAL A 40 -0.42 -0.36 -11.52
CA VAL A 40 0.78 -0.73 -12.28
C VAL A 40 0.78 -0.07 -13.66
N SER A 41 -0.38 -0.02 -14.32
CA SER A 41 -0.56 0.70 -15.59
C SER A 41 -0.25 2.18 -15.42
N ASP A 42 -0.83 2.82 -14.41
CA ASP A 42 -0.61 4.24 -14.13
C ASP A 42 0.85 4.54 -13.81
N ALA A 43 1.49 3.70 -12.99
CA ALA A 43 2.92 3.83 -12.68
C ALA A 43 3.80 3.69 -13.92
N THR A 44 3.45 2.79 -14.84
CA THR A 44 4.19 2.59 -16.09
C THR A 44 4.10 3.81 -17.00
N ALA A 45 2.93 4.44 -17.10
CA ALA A 45 2.76 5.68 -17.85
C ALA A 45 3.64 6.80 -17.28
N ILE A 46 3.66 6.97 -15.95
CA ILE A 46 4.50 7.97 -15.28
C ILE A 46 6.00 7.72 -15.53
N LEU A 47 6.43 6.46 -15.51
CA LEU A 47 7.83 6.08 -15.73
C LEU A 47 8.32 6.39 -17.15
N GLN A 48 7.43 6.34 -18.15
CA GLN A 48 7.76 6.62 -19.55
C GLN A 48 7.87 8.12 -19.86
N GLU A 49 7.06 8.94 -19.19
CA GLU A 49 7.00 10.39 -19.47
C GLU A 49 8.06 11.20 -18.71
N ARG A 50 8.61 10.66 -17.61
CA ARG A 50 9.47 11.44 -16.70
C ARG A 50 10.96 11.26 -16.92
N TRP A 51 11.67 12.39 -16.79
CA TRP A 51 13.11 12.46 -16.76
C TRP A 51 13.60 13.31 -15.57
N PRO A 52 14.58 12.84 -14.78
CA PRO A 52 15.17 11.49 -14.81
C PRO A 52 14.16 10.41 -14.41
N MET A 53 14.37 9.17 -14.88
CA MET A 53 13.46 8.05 -14.59
C MET A 53 13.33 7.87 -13.07
N PRO A 54 12.10 7.92 -12.52
CA PRO A 54 11.91 7.74 -11.09
C PRO A 54 12.15 6.29 -10.66
N ARG A 55 12.51 6.10 -9.40
CA ARG A 55 12.65 4.76 -8.80
C ARG A 55 11.26 4.16 -8.57
N TYR A 56 11.01 3.02 -9.19
CA TYR A 56 9.80 2.23 -8.99
C TYR A 56 9.91 1.32 -7.76
N ILE A 57 8.94 1.39 -6.85
CA ILE A 57 8.90 0.62 -5.60
C ILE A 57 7.52 -0.03 -5.46
N VAL A 58 7.49 -1.33 -5.19
CA VAL A 58 6.27 -2.04 -4.82
C VAL A 58 6.48 -2.64 -3.44
N THR A 59 5.56 -2.38 -2.52
CA THR A 59 5.63 -2.90 -1.16
C THR A 59 4.24 -3.23 -0.64
N GLU A 60 4.20 -4.07 0.38
CA GLU A 60 2.98 -4.47 1.07
C GLU A 60 3.02 -4.06 2.55
N TYR A 61 1.92 -4.26 3.26
CA TYR A 61 1.83 -4.15 4.72
C TYR A 61 2.95 -4.95 5.39
N GLU A 62 3.63 -4.33 6.36
CA GLU A 62 4.84 -4.84 7.03
C GLU A 62 6.07 -5.07 6.11
N GLY A 63 5.98 -4.73 4.83
CA GLY A 63 7.13 -4.75 3.93
C GLY A 63 8.19 -3.72 4.36
N SER A 64 9.46 -4.10 4.28
CA SER A 64 10.58 -3.23 4.66
C SER A 64 10.62 -1.90 3.88
N GLN A 65 10.15 -1.93 2.64
CA GLN A 65 10.08 -0.79 1.73
C GLN A 65 8.87 0.12 2.03
N ALA A 66 7.92 -0.29 2.87
CA ALA A 66 6.78 0.56 3.27
C ALA A 66 7.21 1.80 4.06
N ARG A 67 8.42 1.80 4.64
CA ARG A 67 8.98 2.96 5.35
C ARG A 67 9.15 4.19 4.46
N PHE A 68 9.34 4.01 3.15
CA PHE A 68 9.39 5.13 2.19
C PHE A 68 8.06 5.87 2.11
N LEU A 69 6.95 5.15 2.22
CA LEU A 69 5.61 5.74 2.32
C LEU A 69 5.40 6.37 3.71
N LEU A 70 5.69 5.61 4.77
CA LEU A 70 5.42 6.03 6.16
C LEU A 70 6.20 7.28 6.58
N SER A 71 7.38 7.52 6.00
CA SER A 71 8.18 8.72 6.30
C SER A 71 7.63 10.01 5.67
N LYS A 72 6.68 9.90 4.74
CA LYS A 72 6.12 11.03 3.98
C LYS A 72 4.64 11.31 4.31
N VAL A 73 3.96 10.38 4.97
CA VAL A 73 2.59 10.58 5.45
C VAL A 73 2.60 11.30 6.80
N ASN A 74 1.61 12.17 7.03
CA ASN A 74 1.48 12.86 8.30
C ASN A 74 1.07 11.85 9.40
N PRO A 75 1.81 11.76 10.52
CA PRO A 75 1.42 10.88 11.62
C PRO A 75 0.24 11.49 12.39
N SER A 76 -0.97 11.04 12.09
CA SER A 76 -2.18 11.42 12.84
C SER A 76 -2.33 10.63 14.15
N LEU A 77 -1.73 9.44 14.24
CA LEU A 77 -1.62 8.62 15.44
C LEU A 77 -0.13 8.49 15.78
N THR A 78 0.28 9.13 16.87
CA THR A 78 1.63 8.95 17.42
C THR A 78 1.59 7.86 18.50
N HIS A 79 2.72 7.20 18.78
CA HIS A 79 2.85 6.27 19.91
C HIS A 79 2.53 6.93 21.27
N ASN A 80 2.42 8.27 21.30
CA ASN A 80 2.10 9.05 22.49
C ASN A 80 0.63 9.52 22.54
N ASN A 81 -0.25 8.95 21.71
CA ASN A 81 -1.67 9.27 21.76
C ASN A 81 -2.36 8.41 22.83
N PRO A 82 -2.83 8.97 23.97
CA PRO A 82 -3.55 8.21 25.00
C PRO A 82 -4.87 7.60 24.49
N TYR A 83 -5.35 8.01 23.31
CA TYR A 83 -6.50 7.41 22.64
C TYR A 83 -6.16 6.18 21.78
N ALA A 84 -4.88 5.87 21.53
CA ALA A 84 -4.49 4.65 20.83
C ALA A 84 -4.55 3.41 21.75
N SER A 85 -4.21 3.57 23.04
CA SER A 85 -4.24 2.49 24.03
C SER A 85 -5.66 2.07 24.43
N VAL A 86 -6.65 2.97 24.35
CA VAL A 86 -8.04 2.65 24.73
C VAL A 86 -8.78 1.81 23.67
N HIS A 87 -8.39 1.89 22.40
CA HIS A 87 -9.06 1.14 21.32
C HIS A 87 -8.65 -0.35 21.31
N GLU A 88 -7.44 -0.67 21.77
CA GLU A 88 -6.96 -2.05 21.89
C GLU A 88 -7.66 -2.77 23.06
N LEU A 89 -7.88 -2.10 24.19
CA LEU A 89 -8.59 -2.65 25.35
C LEU A 89 -10.10 -2.88 25.11
N LEU A 90 -10.74 -2.03 24.30
CA LEU A 90 -12.17 -2.18 23.98
C LEU A 90 -12.43 -3.30 22.95
N SER A 91 -11.44 -3.64 22.12
CA SER A 91 -11.55 -4.74 21.15
C SER A 91 -11.46 -6.15 21.75
N VAL A 92 -11.00 -6.26 23.00
CA VAL A 92 -10.90 -7.52 23.75
C VAL A 92 -12.15 -7.76 24.62
N SER A 93 -13.08 -6.80 24.67
CA SER A 93 -14.24 -6.83 25.59
C SER A 93 -15.59 -7.07 24.90
N TYR A 94 -15.63 -7.53 23.64
CA TYR A 94 -16.86 -7.97 22.96
C TYR A 94 -16.61 -9.22 22.12
#